data_AF-A0A0W8EAQ9-F1
#
_entry.id   AF-A0A0W8EAQ9-F1
#
_cell.length_a   1.000
_cell.length_b   1.000
_cell.length_c   1.000
_cell.angle_alpha   90.00
_cell.angle_beta   90.00
_cell.angle_gamma   90.00
#
_symmetry.space_group_name_H-M   'P 1'
#
loop_
_entity.id
_entity.type
_entity.pdbx_description
1 polymer ?
#
loop_
_entity_poly.entity_id
_entity_poly.type
_entity_poly.pdbx_seq_one_letter_code
_entity_poly.pdbx_strand_id
1 'polypeptide(L)'
;MDPQIVQIIEMILVLVAAIAAYWQRTQKRDAENETRQVVAFFDPGDDAVTTPPAIVPARSWKMDDATKAWVLAGHDALNQAVLLRQVDEAEATRLPHYYLTFQDRGGGYYEIEYGLMKGSGIGQPV
;
A
#
# COMPACT_ATOMS: atom_id res chain seq x y z
N MET A 1 -55.83 -49.33 2.01
CA MET A 1 -54.39 -49.41 1.74
C MET A 1 -53.73 -50.16 2.89
N ASP A 2 -52.66 -50.90 2.63
CA ASP A 2 -51.96 -51.67 3.65
C ASP A 2 -51.34 -50.72 4.72
N PRO A 3 -51.57 -50.94 6.03
CA PRO A 3 -51.00 -50.13 7.10
C PRO A 3 -49.47 -49.97 7.02
N GLN A 4 -48.76 -50.99 6.52
CA GLN A 4 -47.30 -50.94 6.37
C GLN A 4 -46.88 -49.94 5.28
N ILE A 5 -47.64 -49.84 4.20
CA ILE A 5 -47.36 -48.90 3.10
C ILE A 5 -47.55 -47.45 3.58
N VAL A 6 -48.58 -47.19 4.40
CA VAL A 6 -48.82 -45.85 4.98
C VAL A 6 -47.67 -45.43 5.90
N GLN A 7 -47.20 -46.33 6.76
CA GLN A 7 -46.08 -46.05 7.67
C GLN A 7 -44.77 -45.76 6.92
N ILE A 8 -44.49 -46.47 5.82
CA ILE A 8 -43.32 -46.22 4.98
C ILE A 8 -43.40 -44.82 4.34
N ILE A 9 -44.58 -44.43 3.85
CA ILE A 9 -44.79 -43.10 3.25
C ILE A 9 -44.58 -41.99 4.30
N GLU A 10 -45.10 -42.14 5.51
CA GLU A 10 -44.90 -41.17 6.59
C GLU A 10 -43.43 -41.03 6.98
N MET A 11 -42.71 -42.15 7.07
CA MET A 11 -41.27 -42.14 7.36
C MET A 11 -40.49 -41.39 6.28
N ILE A 12 -40.85 -41.56 5.01
CA ILE A 12 -40.24 -40.82 3.89
C ILE A 12 -40.53 -39.33 4.01
N LEU A 13 -41.77 -38.93 4.33
CA LEU A 13 -42.13 -37.51 4.50
C LEU A 13 -41.37 -36.86 5.66
N VAL A 14 -41.21 -37.56 6.77
CA VAL A 14 -40.40 -37.09 7.91
C VAL A 14 -38.95 -36.89 7.49
N LEU A 15 -38.39 -37.81 6.70
CA LEU A 15 -37.03 -37.72 6.21
C LEU A 15 -36.84 -36.50 5.28
N VAL A 16 -37.78 -36.27 4.38
CA VAL A 16 -37.77 -35.10 3.47
C VAL A 16 -37.85 -33.79 4.26
N ALA A 17 -38.72 -33.71 5.26
CA ALA A 17 -38.85 -32.53 6.12
C ALA A 17 -37.56 -32.25 6.91
N ALA A 18 -36.91 -33.29 7.43
CA ALA A 18 -35.63 -33.17 8.14
C ALA A 18 -34.50 -32.66 7.23
N ILE A 19 -34.44 -33.14 5.99
CA ILE A 19 -33.48 -32.67 4.98
C ILE A 19 -33.73 -31.19 4.66
N ALA A 20 -34.98 -30.80 4.41
CA ALA A 20 -35.33 -29.40 4.14
C ALA A 20 -34.96 -28.47 5.30
N ALA A 21 -35.24 -28.88 6.55
CA ALA A 21 -34.89 -28.12 7.74
C ALA A 21 -33.36 -27.96 7.92
N TYR A 22 -32.58 -29.00 7.59
CA TYR A 22 -31.11 -28.92 7.60
C TYR A 22 -30.58 -27.89 6.58
N TRP A 23 -31.18 -27.85 5.38
CA TRP A 23 -30.80 -26.90 4.34
C TRP A 23 -31.16 -25.47 4.70
N GLN A 24 -32.37 -25.22 5.22
CA GLN A 24 -32.78 -23.91 5.71
C GLN A 24 -31.88 -23.39 6.84
N ARG A 25 -31.47 -24.28 7.76
CA ARG A 25 -30.53 -23.93 8.83
C ARG A 25 -29.16 -23.55 8.29
N THR A 26 -28.68 -24.27 7.27
CA THR A 26 -27.39 -23.99 6.64
C THR A 26 -27.42 -22.65 5.90
N GLN A 27 -28.44 -22.41 5.08
CA GLN A 27 -28.61 -21.12 4.38
C GLN A 27 -28.72 -19.93 5.34
N LYS A 28 -29.46 -20.07 6.45
CA LYS A 28 -29.57 -19.00 7.46
C LYS A 28 -28.21 -18.70 8.11
N ARG A 29 -27.41 -19.74 8.36
CA ARG A 29 -26.07 -19.58 8.95
C ARG A 29 -25.09 -18.94 7.98
N ASP A 30 -25.21 -19.23 6.69
CA ASP A 30 -24.37 -18.64 5.66
C ASP A 30 -24.70 -17.15 5.46
N ALA A 31 -26.00 -16.79 5.46
CA ALA A 31 -26.45 -15.40 5.40
C ALA A 31 -26.00 -14.57 6.63
N GLU A 32 -26.03 -15.16 7.84
CA GLU A 32 -25.52 -14.53 9.08
C GLU A 32 -23.99 -14.33 9.05
N ASN A 33 -23.25 -15.23 8.41
CA ASN A 33 -21.79 -15.09 8.25
C ASN A 33 -21.43 -14.00 7.23
N GLU A 34 -22.20 -13.87 6.14
CA GLU A 34 -21.98 -12.83 5.13
C GLU A 34 -22.28 -11.43 5.69
N THR A 35 -23.32 -11.28 6.52
CA THR A 35 -23.60 -10.01 7.21
C THR A 35 -22.55 -9.66 8.27
N ARG A 36 -21.95 -10.63 8.97
CA ARG A 36 -20.82 -10.35 9.89
C ARG A 36 -19.58 -9.82 9.19
N GLN A 37 -19.30 -10.26 7.96
CA GLN A 37 -18.15 -9.75 7.20
C GLN A 37 -18.32 -8.29 6.78
N VAL A 38 -19.55 -7.82 6.56
CA VAL A 38 -19.83 -6.42 6.17
C VAL A 38 -19.78 -5.46 7.37
N VAL A 39 -20.09 -5.94 8.58
CA VAL A 39 -20.10 -5.10 9.80
C VAL A 39 -18.70 -4.89 10.38
N ALA A 40 -17.73 -5.76 10.09
CA ALA A 40 -16.36 -5.65 10.59
C ALA A 40 -15.60 -4.38 10.12
N PHE A 41 -16.07 -3.71 9.07
CA PHE A 41 -15.48 -2.43 8.63
C PHE A 41 -15.80 -1.25 9.56
N PHE A 42 -16.80 -1.38 10.44
CA PHE A 42 -17.30 -0.29 11.29
C PHE A 42 -17.36 -0.67 12.78
N ASP A 43 -16.64 -1.71 13.20
CA ASP A 43 -16.55 -2.06 14.63
C ASP A 43 -15.69 -1.02 15.37
N PRO A 44 -16.25 -0.20 16.26
CA PRO A 44 -15.50 0.82 16.99
C PRO A 44 -14.50 0.23 18.00
N GLY A 45 -14.53 -1.09 18.24
CA GLY A 45 -13.52 -1.81 19.02
C GLY A 45 -12.40 -2.43 18.18
N ASP A 46 -12.48 -2.38 16.85
CA ASP A 46 -11.43 -2.88 15.95
C ASP A 46 -10.44 -1.77 15.57
N ASP A 47 -9.38 -1.64 16.38
CA ASP A 47 -8.30 -0.68 16.16
C ASP A 47 -7.42 -1.01 14.93
N ALA A 48 -7.63 -2.14 14.23
CA ALA A 48 -6.87 -2.49 13.03
C ALA A 48 -7.02 -1.45 11.92
N VAL A 49 -8.17 -0.77 11.83
CA VAL A 49 -8.42 0.33 10.88
C VAL A 49 -7.64 1.60 11.23
N THR A 50 -7.25 1.75 12.50
CA THR A 50 -6.48 2.92 12.98
C THR A 50 -4.97 2.69 13.01
N THR A 51 -4.51 1.47 12.70
CA THR A 51 -3.08 1.14 12.73
C THR A 51 -2.39 1.93 11.61
N PRO A 52 -1.53 2.91 11.95
CA PRO A 52 -0.84 3.69 10.94
C PRO A 52 0.01 2.75 10.08
N PRO A 53 0.09 2.97 8.75
CA PRO A 53 0.98 2.19 7.91
C PRO A 53 2.39 2.19 8.51
N ALA A 54 3.05 1.02 8.43
CA ALA A 54 4.37 0.83 9.01
C ALA A 54 5.35 1.88 8.49
N ILE A 55 5.90 2.67 9.43
CA ILE A 55 7.02 3.60 9.29
C ILE A 55 6.86 4.56 8.10
N VAL A 56 6.26 5.72 8.36
CA VAL A 56 6.63 6.91 7.58
C VAL A 56 8.12 7.13 7.84
N PRO A 57 9.00 7.07 6.82
CA PRO A 57 10.42 7.28 7.04
C PRO A 57 10.61 8.62 7.75
N ALA A 58 11.35 8.62 8.86
CA ALA A 58 11.76 9.86 9.49
C ALA A 58 12.66 10.60 8.49
N ARG A 59 12.06 11.51 7.72
CA ARG A 59 12.66 12.51 6.82
C ARG A 59 14.18 12.33 6.67
N SER A 60 14.57 11.42 5.79
CA SER A 60 15.96 10.99 5.67
C SER A 60 16.77 12.07 4.96
N TRP A 61 17.94 12.43 5.47
CA TRP A 61 18.90 13.26 4.72
C TRP A 61 19.57 12.49 3.56
N LYS A 62 19.39 11.16 3.50
CA LYS A 62 19.87 10.33 2.40
C LYS A 62 18.89 10.33 1.23
N MET A 63 19.42 10.55 0.04
CA MET A 63 18.68 10.47 -1.22
C MET A 63 18.41 9.01 -1.58
N ASP A 64 17.17 8.71 -1.94
CA ASP A 64 16.82 7.35 -2.41
C ASP A 64 17.35 7.07 -3.83
N ASP A 65 17.44 5.79 -4.18
CA ASP A 65 18.00 5.36 -5.47
C ASP A 65 17.16 5.84 -6.67
N ALA A 66 15.85 5.99 -6.50
CA ALA A 66 14.96 6.44 -7.56
C ALA A 66 15.18 7.93 -7.89
N THR A 67 15.30 8.76 -6.86
CA THR A 67 15.60 10.19 -6.93
C THR A 67 17.00 10.39 -7.50
N LYS A 68 17.98 9.59 -7.05
CA LYS A 68 19.34 9.60 -7.58
C LYS A 68 19.37 9.25 -9.06
N ALA A 69 18.65 8.21 -9.49
CA ALA A 69 18.54 7.86 -10.91
C ALA A 69 17.92 8.99 -11.73
N TRP A 70 16.91 9.67 -11.19
CA TRP A 70 16.25 10.80 -11.85
C TRP A 70 17.19 12.00 -12.02
N VAL A 71 17.92 12.38 -10.96
CA VAL A 71 18.92 13.47 -10.96
C VAL A 71 20.04 13.23 -11.96
N LEU A 72 20.41 11.98 -12.22
CA LEU A 72 21.49 11.64 -13.15
C LEU A 72 21.01 11.48 -14.60
N ALA A 73 19.70 11.43 -14.83
CA ALA A 73 19.12 11.03 -16.11
C ALA A 73 19.47 12.00 -17.24
N GLY A 74 20.24 11.47 -18.20
CA GLY A 74 20.62 12.15 -19.43
C GLY A 74 21.72 13.21 -19.28
N HIS A 75 22.31 13.36 -18.10
CA HIS A 75 23.58 14.05 -17.96
C HIS A 75 24.72 13.24 -18.59
N ASP A 76 25.76 13.91 -19.07
CA ASP A 76 26.99 13.24 -19.47
C ASP A 76 27.73 12.62 -18.26
N ALA A 77 28.68 11.73 -18.52
CA ALA A 77 29.40 11.01 -17.46
C ALA A 77 30.17 11.94 -16.50
N LEU A 78 30.65 13.08 -16.97
CA LEU A 78 31.37 14.05 -16.13
C LEU A 78 30.39 14.73 -15.16
N ASN A 79 29.25 15.19 -15.66
CA ASN A 79 28.21 15.80 -14.83
C ASN A 79 27.59 14.78 -13.86
N GLN A 80 27.39 13.53 -14.28
CA GLN A 80 26.93 12.47 -13.39
C GLN A 80 27.89 12.25 -12.21
N ALA A 81 29.20 12.18 -12.47
CA ALA A 81 30.20 12.04 -11.40
C ALA A 81 30.21 13.25 -10.45
N VAL A 82 30.05 14.46 -10.99
CA VAL A 82 29.98 15.70 -10.20
C VAL A 82 28.73 15.76 -9.34
N LEU A 83 27.57 15.34 -9.86
CA LEU A 83 26.31 15.26 -9.12
C LEU A 83 26.40 14.22 -8.00
N LEU A 84 26.92 13.03 -8.30
CA LEU A 84 27.12 11.97 -7.30
C LEU A 84 28.02 12.44 -6.15
N ARG A 85 29.13 13.11 -6.47
CA ARG A 85 30.02 13.64 -5.43
C ARG A 85 29.32 14.67 -4.53
N GLN A 86 28.53 15.57 -5.10
CA GLN A 86 27.76 16.55 -4.33
C GLN A 86 26.71 15.87 -3.42
N VAL A 87 26.07 14.80 -3.90
CA VAL A 87 25.17 13.98 -3.06
C VAL A 87 25.94 13.36 -1.90
N ASP A 88 27.09 12.72 -2.16
CA ASP A 88 27.90 12.09 -1.12
C ASP A 88 28.36 13.10 -0.05
N GLU A 89 28.75 14.31 -0.47
CA GLU A 89 29.13 15.41 0.43
C GLU A 89 27.95 15.89 1.30
N ALA A 90 26.76 16.04 0.71
CA ALA A 90 25.55 16.43 1.42
C ALA A 90 25.09 15.35 2.41
N GLU A 91 25.17 14.08 2.02
CA GLU A 91 24.81 12.95 2.90
C GLU A 91 25.80 12.76 4.04
N ALA A 92 27.10 12.95 3.79
CA ALA A 92 28.14 12.90 4.82
C ALA A 92 27.95 13.97 5.90
N THR A 93 27.46 15.15 5.48
CA THR A 93 27.14 16.28 6.37
C THR A 93 25.71 16.24 6.92
N ARG A 94 24.91 15.25 6.51
CA ARG A 94 23.51 15.04 6.93
C ARG A 94 22.61 16.25 6.66
N LEU A 95 22.83 16.92 5.53
CA LEU A 95 22.04 18.10 5.17
C LEU A 95 20.61 17.68 4.80
N PRO A 96 19.58 18.23 5.47
CA PRO A 96 18.20 18.00 5.10
C PRO A 96 17.76 18.83 3.89
N HIS A 97 18.50 19.89 3.52
CA HIS A 97 18.21 20.74 2.38
C HIS A 97 19.53 21.16 1.72
N TYR A 98 19.66 20.93 0.41
CA TYR A 98 20.85 21.31 -0.36
C TYR A 98 20.55 21.44 -1.86
N TYR A 99 21.48 22.05 -2.59
CA TYR A 99 21.42 22.19 -4.03
C TYR A 99 22.48 21.32 -4.70
N LEU A 100 22.10 20.64 -5.77
CA LEU A 100 23.00 19.97 -6.69
C LEU A 100 23.14 20.83 -7.94
N THR A 101 24.35 21.13 -8.36
CA THR A 101 24.61 21.96 -9.54
C THR A 101 25.25 21.14 -10.66
N PHE A 102 24.84 21.44 -11.89
CA PHE A 102 25.37 20.82 -13.11
C PHE A 102 25.67 21.90 -14.16
N GLN A 103 26.56 21.60 -15.10
CA GLN A 103 27.06 22.56 -16.09
C GLN A 103 26.69 22.20 -17.53
N ASP A 104 26.28 20.96 -17.79
CA ASP A 104 25.72 20.60 -19.10
C ASP A 104 24.34 21.23 -19.31
N ARG A 105 23.85 21.13 -20.55
CA ARG A 105 22.49 21.56 -20.93
C ARG A 105 22.17 23.03 -20.62
N GLY A 106 23.20 23.90 -20.61
CA GLY A 106 23.06 25.31 -20.30
C GLY A 106 23.17 25.66 -18.81
N GLY A 107 23.49 24.67 -17.97
CA GLY A 107 23.73 24.83 -16.54
C GLY A 107 22.45 25.02 -15.72
N GLY A 108 22.45 24.49 -14.52
CA GLY A 108 21.29 24.55 -13.65
C GLY A 108 21.52 23.88 -12.30
N TYR A 109 20.41 23.73 -11.59
CA TYR A 109 20.42 23.12 -10.28
C TYR A 109 19.19 22.27 -10.00
N TYR A 110 19.36 21.35 -9.06
CA TYR A 110 18.30 20.61 -8.39
C TYR A 110 18.28 21.00 -6.92
N GLU A 111 17.10 21.34 -6.41
CA GLU A 111 16.83 21.58 -5.00
C GLU A 111 16.36 20.27 -4.37
N ILE A 112 17.10 19.80 -3.36
CA ILE A 112 16.82 18.55 -2.66
C ILE A 112 16.42 18.85 -1.23
N GLU A 113 15.26 18.36 -0.80
CA GLU A 113 14.77 18.47 0.58
C GLU A 113 14.41 17.08 1.12
N TYR A 114 14.99 16.71 2.26
CA TYR A 114 14.89 15.40 2.90
C TYR A 114 15.16 14.24 1.94
N GLY A 115 16.23 14.36 1.15
CA GLY A 115 16.63 13.34 0.17
C GLY A 115 15.71 13.25 -1.05
N LEU A 116 14.69 14.10 -1.16
CA LEU A 116 13.72 14.13 -2.25
C LEU A 116 13.91 15.36 -3.12
N MET A 117 13.59 15.21 -4.40
CA MET A 117 13.57 16.30 -5.35
C MET A 117 12.44 17.28 -5.03
N LYS A 118 12.77 18.54 -4.73
CA LYS A 118 11.81 19.61 -4.48
C LYS A 118 11.56 20.47 -5.70
N GLY A 119 12.60 20.76 -6.48
CA GLY A 119 12.50 21.64 -7.63
C GLY A 119 13.79 21.71 -8.44
N SER A 120 13.72 22.31 -9.62
CA SER A 120 14.86 22.52 -10.51
C SER A 120 14.84 23.91 -11.11
N GLY A 121 16.02 24.47 -11.39
CA GLY A 121 16.15 25.77 -12.06
C GLY A 121 17.31 25.81 -13.05
N ILE A 122 17.30 26.85 -13.88
CA ILE A 122 18.38 27.18 -14.81
C ILE A 122 19.28 28.23 -14.14
N GLY A 123 20.59 28.14 -14.34
CA GLY A 123 21.55 29.07 -13.74
C GLY A 123 21.92 28.70 -12.30
N GLN A 124 22.17 29.71 -11.46
CA GLN A 124 22.59 29.50 -10.07
C GLN A 124 21.39 29.44 -9.11
N PRO A 125 21.45 28.59 -8.07
CA PRO A 125 20.46 28.61 -7.00
C PRO A 125 20.47 29.95 -6.26
N VAL A 126 19.30 30.38 -5.76
CA VAL A 126 19.09 31.67 -5.08
C VAL A 126 18.93 31.47 -3.58
#